data_AF-A0A6C0ADB2-F1
#
_entry.id   AF-A0A6C0ADB2-F1
#
_cell.length_a   1.000
_cell.length_b   1.000
_cell.length_c   1.000
_cell.angle_alpha   90.00
_cell.angle_beta   90.00
_cell.angle_gamma   90.00
#
_symmetry.space_group_name_H-M   'P 1'
#
loop_
_entity.id
_entity.type
_entity.pdbx_description
1 polymer ?
#
loop_
_entity_poly.entity_id
_entity_poly.type
_entity_poly.pdbx_seq_one_letter_code
_entity_poly.pdbx_strand_id
1 'polypeptide(L)'
;MEINRKDVPKYLRKSEFYRSLDEDDDSPIFLKGKEYMKLSNNEFKNIKDLKSYLKTSQFWIYDLKKYISDEAIEFIRNNYDELICLLSKCDIVRKIIDNAKSLSII
;
A
#
# COMPACT_ATOMS: atom_id res chain seq x y z
N MET A 1 -14.26 -4.15 -9.59
CA MET A 1 -13.24 -4.92 -10.31
C MET A 1 -13.14 -6.26 -9.61
N GLU A 2 -13.18 -7.34 -10.37
CA GLU A 2 -13.04 -8.70 -9.85
C GLU A 2 -11.64 -9.23 -10.11
N ILE A 3 -11.10 -10.00 -9.18
CA ILE A 3 -9.81 -10.67 -9.33
C ILE A 3 -9.81 -12.03 -8.64
N ASN A 4 -9.15 -13.01 -9.26
CA ASN A 4 -8.92 -14.32 -8.63
C ASN A 4 -7.76 -14.25 -7.64
N ARG A 5 -7.82 -15.05 -6.57
CA ARG A 5 -6.76 -15.18 -5.56
C ARG A 5 -5.36 -15.40 -6.19
N LYS A 6 -5.26 -16.23 -7.23
CA LYS A 6 -3.99 -16.54 -7.92
C LYS A 6 -3.37 -15.34 -8.63
N ASP A 7 -4.18 -14.39 -9.05
CA ASP A 7 -3.77 -13.20 -9.79
C ASP A 7 -3.33 -12.06 -8.85
N VAL A 8 -3.53 -12.21 -7.54
CA VAL A 8 -3.07 -11.25 -6.53
C VAL A 8 -1.55 -11.10 -6.60
N PRO A 9 -1.02 -9.86 -6.70
CA PRO A 9 0.40 -9.58 -6.72
C PRO A 9 1.15 -10.24 -5.56
N LYS A 10 2.31 -10.85 -5.86
CA LYS A 10 3.08 -11.64 -4.89
C LYS A 10 3.36 -10.87 -3.59
N TYR A 11 3.69 -9.58 -3.70
CA TYR A 11 4.02 -8.78 -2.52
C TYR A 11 2.82 -8.58 -1.58
N LEU A 12 1.57 -8.70 -2.05
CA LEU A 12 0.35 -8.59 -1.23
C LEU A 12 -0.04 -9.91 -0.56
N ARG A 13 0.54 -11.05 -0.96
CA ARG A 13 0.20 -12.35 -0.39
C ARG A 13 0.64 -12.54 1.06
N LYS A 14 1.52 -11.66 1.55
CA LYS A 14 1.90 -11.59 2.97
C LYS A 14 0.97 -10.71 3.82
N SER A 15 -0.05 -10.10 3.21
CA SER A 15 -1.05 -9.28 3.89
C SER A 15 -2.01 -10.12 4.70
N GLU A 16 -2.62 -9.55 5.74
CA GLU A 16 -3.57 -10.29 6.59
C GLU A 16 -4.84 -10.65 5.83
N PHE A 17 -5.36 -9.72 5.00
CA PHE A 17 -6.56 -9.98 4.20
C PHE A 17 -6.34 -11.15 3.24
N TYR A 18 -5.18 -11.23 2.56
CA TYR A 18 -4.92 -12.38 1.68
C TYR A 18 -4.87 -13.70 2.44
N ARG A 19 -4.30 -13.70 3.64
CA ARG A 19 -4.18 -14.89 4.49
C ARG A 19 -5.50 -15.33 5.10
N SER A 20 -6.46 -14.42 5.26
CA SER A 20 -7.80 -14.74 5.76
C SER A 20 -8.73 -15.32 4.71
N LEU A 21 -8.37 -15.24 3.43
CA LEU A 21 -9.12 -15.88 2.36
C LEU A 21 -8.88 -17.39 2.41
N ASP A 22 -9.92 -18.20 2.21
CA ASP A 22 -9.80 -19.65 2.12
C ASP A 22 -8.99 -20.08 0.89
N GLU A 23 -8.11 -21.07 1.05
CA GLU A 23 -7.18 -21.51 -0.02
C GLU A 23 -7.91 -22.20 -1.17
N ASP A 24 -9.03 -22.86 -0.88
CA ASP A 24 -9.87 -23.60 -1.82
C ASP A 24 -11.08 -22.78 -2.32
N ASP A 25 -11.20 -21.53 -1.90
CA ASP A 25 -12.28 -20.65 -2.33
C ASP A 25 -11.95 -20.00 -3.68
N ASP A 26 -12.60 -20.50 -4.73
CA ASP A 26 -12.56 -19.94 -6.08
C ASP A 26 -13.37 -18.64 -6.21
N SER A 27 -13.97 -18.13 -5.13
CA SER A 27 -14.74 -16.88 -5.17
C SER A 27 -13.86 -15.69 -5.58
N PRO A 28 -14.35 -14.83 -6.49
CA PRO A 28 -13.63 -13.65 -6.91
C PRO A 28 -13.55 -12.62 -5.76
N ILE A 29 -12.39 -11.99 -5.63
CA ILE A 29 -12.18 -10.87 -4.71
C ILE A 29 -12.72 -9.59 -5.36
N PHE A 30 -13.70 -8.96 -4.72
CA PHE A 30 -14.31 -7.73 -5.21
C PHE A 30 -13.55 -6.49 -4.72
N LEU A 31 -12.89 -5.81 -5.65
CA LEU A 31 -12.20 -4.55 -5.43
C LEU A 31 -13.07 -3.37 -5.87
N LYS A 32 -13.11 -2.31 -5.07
CA LYS A 32 -13.82 -1.06 -5.40
C LYS A 32 -13.24 -0.35 -6.64
N GLY A 33 -11.99 -0.61 -7.00
CA GLY A 33 -11.31 0.00 -8.14
C GLY A 33 -9.87 -0.51 -8.30
N LYS A 34 -9.26 -0.20 -9.45
CA LYS A 34 -7.87 -0.60 -9.76
C LYS A 34 -6.86 -0.04 -8.76
N GLU A 35 -7.17 1.06 -8.09
CA GLU A 35 -6.26 1.68 -7.15
C GLU A 35 -6.08 0.92 -5.83
N TYR A 36 -6.93 -0.09 -5.56
CA TYR A 36 -6.82 -1.01 -4.43
C TYR A 36 -5.98 -2.25 -4.75
N MET A 37 -5.33 -2.26 -5.92
CA MET A 37 -4.49 -3.34 -6.39
C MET A 37 -3.33 -2.79 -7.22
N LYS A 38 -2.41 -2.11 -6.54
CA LYS A 38 -1.14 -1.73 -7.16
C LYS A 38 -0.37 -3.01 -7.52
N LEU A 39 0.12 -3.14 -8.75
CA LEU A 39 0.75 -4.37 -9.23
C LEU A 39 2.17 -4.57 -8.71
N SER A 40 2.85 -3.47 -8.39
CA SER A 40 4.22 -3.45 -7.85
C SER A 40 4.26 -2.57 -6.60
N ASN A 41 5.05 -2.97 -5.60
CA ASN A 41 5.40 -2.10 -4.47
C ASN A 41 6.62 -1.22 -4.76
N ASN A 42 7.20 -1.29 -5.95
CA ASN A 42 8.54 -0.77 -6.26
C ASN A 42 8.55 0.25 -7.42
N GLU A 43 7.41 0.89 -7.69
CA GLU A 43 7.29 1.81 -8.83
C GLU A 43 6.45 3.03 -8.45
N PHE A 44 7.11 4.17 -8.25
CA PHE A 44 6.48 5.43 -7.90
C PHE A 44 6.95 6.53 -8.85
N LYS A 45 6.12 6.89 -9.82
CA LYS A 45 6.43 7.97 -10.78
C LYS A 45 5.77 9.29 -10.41
N ASN A 46 4.70 9.22 -9.61
CA ASN A 46 3.90 10.37 -9.22
C ASN A 46 3.12 10.08 -7.93
N ILE A 47 2.50 11.12 -7.37
CA ILE A 47 1.69 11.04 -6.15
C ILE A 47 0.50 10.06 -6.28
N LYS A 48 -0.07 9.88 -7.47
CA LYS A 48 -1.19 8.95 -7.68
C LYS A 48 -0.75 7.51 -7.45
N ASP A 49 0.50 7.17 -7.80
CA ASP A 49 1.09 5.86 -7.54
C ASP A 49 1.22 5.59 -6.05
N LEU A 50 1.66 6.58 -5.29
CA LEU A 50 1.72 6.50 -3.83
C LEU A 50 0.32 6.36 -3.23
N LYS A 51 -0.64 7.18 -3.66
CA LYS A 51 -2.03 7.09 -3.19
C LYS A 51 -2.63 5.70 -3.44
N SER A 52 -2.36 5.10 -4.60
CA SER A 52 -2.78 3.74 -4.91
C SER A 52 -2.09 2.71 -4.03
N TYR A 53 -0.78 2.85 -3.79
CA TYR A 53 -0.05 1.98 -2.86
C TYR A 53 -0.63 2.00 -1.46
N LEU A 54 -0.98 3.18 -0.95
CA LEU A 54 -1.57 3.35 0.38
C LEU A 54 -2.98 2.79 0.49
N LYS A 55 -3.84 3.06 -0.51
CA LYS A 55 -5.18 2.46 -0.59
C LYS A 55 -5.13 0.94 -0.69
N THR A 56 -4.21 0.42 -1.50
CA THR A 56 -3.95 -1.02 -1.62
C THR A 56 -3.54 -1.56 -0.24
N SER A 57 -2.53 -0.96 0.39
CA SER A 57 -2.04 -1.43 1.68
C SER A 57 -3.10 -1.41 2.77
N GLN A 58 -3.96 -0.39 2.80
CA GLN A 58 -5.09 -0.33 3.72
C GLN A 58 -6.09 -1.46 3.47
N PHE A 59 -6.54 -1.64 2.22
CA PHE A 59 -7.54 -2.65 1.89
C PHE A 59 -7.05 -4.06 2.19
N TRP A 60 -5.79 -4.35 1.85
CA TRP A 60 -5.19 -5.66 2.05
C TRP A 60 -4.74 -5.89 3.50
N ILE A 61 -4.83 -4.89 4.39
CA ILE A 61 -4.28 -4.95 5.75
C ILE A 61 -2.78 -5.35 5.67
N TYR A 62 -2.07 -4.60 4.84
CA TYR A 62 -0.66 -4.79 4.58
C TYR A 62 0.17 -4.04 5.60
N ASP A 63 1.01 -4.75 6.34
CA ASP A 63 1.90 -4.15 7.33
C ASP A 63 3.02 -3.35 6.65
N LEU A 64 2.75 -2.07 6.40
CA LEU A 64 3.73 -1.15 5.86
C LEU A 64 4.91 -0.91 6.80
N LYS A 65 4.78 -1.10 8.11
CA LYS A 65 5.95 -0.95 9.00
C LYS A 65 6.99 -2.03 8.72
N LYS A 66 6.52 -3.24 8.41
CA LYS A 66 7.38 -4.40 8.18
C LYS A 66 7.80 -4.56 6.72
N TYR A 67 6.99 -4.05 5.78
CA TYR A 67 7.08 -4.43 4.37
C TYR A 67 7.04 -3.28 3.36
N ILE A 68 7.10 -2.02 3.83
CA ILE A 68 7.29 -0.89 2.93
C ILE A 68 8.56 -1.08 2.10
N SER A 69 8.50 -0.73 0.81
CA SER A 69 9.66 -0.78 -0.07
C SER A 69 10.55 0.45 0.10
N ASP A 70 11.84 0.29 -0.16
CA ASP A 70 12.80 1.38 -0.11
C ASP A 70 12.46 2.50 -1.10
N GLU A 71 11.97 2.17 -2.31
CA GLU A 71 11.51 3.16 -3.28
C GLU A 71 10.27 3.94 -2.80
N ALA A 72 9.37 3.30 -2.04
CA ALA A 72 8.25 4.04 -1.44
C ALA A 72 8.76 5.03 -0.39
N ILE A 73 9.72 4.62 0.45
CA ILE A 73 10.35 5.48 1.45
C ILE A 73 11.05 6.65 0.76
N GLU A 74 11.86 6.38 -0.26
CA GLU A 74 12.62 7.37 -1.01
C GLU A 74 11.67 8.36 -1.73
N PHE A 75 10.63 7.85 -2.38
CA PHE A 75 9.63 8.69 -3.03
C PHE A 75 8.92 9.61 -2.02
N ILE A 76 8.54 9.09 -0.84
CA ILE A 76 7.92 9.89 0.22
C ILE A 76 8.88 10.98 0.71
N ARG A 77 10.16 10.65 0.91
CA ARG A 77 11.18 11.61 1.36
C ARG A 77 11.40 12.72 0.34
N ASN A 78 11.53 12.38 -0.94
CA ASN A 78 11.81 13.32 -2.02
C ASN A 78 10.61 14.24 -2.35
N ASN A 79 9.39 13.85 -1.96
CA ASN A 79 8.17 14.61 -2.23
C ASN A 79 7.46 15.04 -0.93
N TYR A 80 8.20 15.10 0.19
CA TYR A 80 7.63 15.27 1.53
C TYR A 80 6.73 16.50 1.67
N ASP A 81 7.15 17.64 1.10
CA ASP A 81 6.43 18.91 1.22
C ASP A 81 5.09 18.89 0.47
N GLU A 82 5.06 18.34 -0.75
CA GLU A 82 3.81 18.16 -1.51
C GLU A 82 2.88 17.16 -0.84
N LEU A 83 3.46 16.12 -0.24
CA LEU A 83 2.71 15.10 0.46
C LEU A 83 2.12 15.64 1.77
N ILE A 84 2.79 16.55 2.49
CA ILE A 84 2.28 17.19 3.72
C ILE A 84 0.91 17.85 3.50
N CYS A 85 0.70 18.45 2.33
CA CYS A 85 -0.59 19.02 1.98
C CYS A 85 -1.67 17.94 1.77
N LEU A 86 -1.32 16.79 1.20
CA LEU A 86 -2.21 15.63 1.03
C LEU A 86 -2.48 14.88 2.34
N LEU A 87 -1.50 14.86 3.25
CA LEU A 87 -1.52 14.28 4.59
C LEU A 87 -2.58 14.88 5.50
N SER A 88 -2.82 16.19 5.35
CA SER A 88 -3.87 16.89 6.10
C SER A 88 -5.28 16.35 5.82
N LYS A 89 -5.46 15.55 4.75
CA LYS A 89 -6.75 15.01 4.32
C LYS A 89 -6.87 13.48 4.47
N CYS A 90 -5.84 12.78 4.95
CA CYS A 90 -5.83 11.31 4.95
C CYS A 90 -5.00 10.72 6.11
N ASP A 91 -5.69 10.24 7.15
CA ASP A 91 -5.10 9.74 8.42
C ASP A 91 -4.07 8.61 8.25
N ILE A 92 -4.16 7.84 7.18
CA ILE A 92 -3.25 6.72 6.92
C ILE A 92 -1.86 7.20 6.54
N VAL A 93 -1.78 8.29 5.78
CA VAL A 93 -0.49 8.86 5.38
C VAL A 93 0.21 9.41 6.64
N ARG A 94 -0.56 9.97 7.59
CA ARG A 94 -0.04 10.48 8.87
C ARG A 94 0.64 9.39 9.68
N LYS A 95 -0.01 8.23 9.83
CA LYS A 95 0.57 7.05 10.49
C LYS A 95 1.85 6.57 9.81
N ILE A 96 1.92 6.61 8.48
CA ILE A 96 3.10 6.14 7.74
C ILE A 96 4.27 7.11 7.91
N ILE A 97 4.02 8.42 7.92
CA ILE A 97 5.08 9.40 8.18
C ILE A 97 5.53 9.43 9.61
N ASP A 98 4.63 9.23 10.57
CA ASP A 98 5.05 9.08 11.97
C ASP A 98 5.98 7.86 12.13
N ASN A 99 5.74 6.77 11.38
CA ASN A 99 6.68 5.64 11.33
C ASN A 99 7.94 5.94 10.50
N ALA A 100 7.85 6.66 9.37
CA ALA A 100 9.02 7.02 8.57
C ALA A 100 9.96 7.97 9.33
N LYS A 101 9.39 8.89 10.13
CA LYS A 101 10.10 9.77 11.06
C LYS A 101 10.75 9.00 12.21
N SER A 102 10.06 8.00 12.78
CA SER A 102 10.65 7.15 13.81
C SER A 102 11.78 6.26 13.26
N LEU A 103 11.72 5.88 11.98
CA LEU A 103 12.79 5.15 11.28
C LEU A 103 14.00 6.02 10.90
N SER A 104 13.88 7.35 10.94
CA SER A 104 14.99 8.30 10.71
C SER A 104 15.72 8.74 11.99
N ILE A 105 15.46 8.11 13.13
CA ILE A 105 16.26 8.26 14.35
C ILE A 105 17.27 7.10 14.40
N ILE A 106 18.28 7.15 13.52
CA ILE A 106 19.60 6.51 13.67
C ILE A 106 20.62 7.45 13.04
#